data_AF-A0A9Q4PYN1-F1
#
_entry.id   AF-A0A9Q4PYN1-F1
#
_cell.length_a   1.000
_cell.length_b   1.000
_cell.length_c   1.000
_cell.angle_alpha   90.00
_cell.angle_beta   90.00
_cell.angle_gamma   90.00
#
_symmetry.space_group_name_H-M   'P 1'
#
loop_
_entity.id
_entity.type
_entity.pdbx_description
1 polymer ?
#
loop_
_entity_poly.entity_id
_entity_poly.type
_entity_poly.pdbx_seq_one_letter_code
_entity_poly.pdbx_strand_id
1 'polypeptide(L)'
;MNRETQTTIDEFLVGKEDVCDGIMDDFKQTLGVVPFILPILRERPDSFVFNGLGDLYTFNPTSMDRKTVELAAVSAAAAVGADACLKVHIRAALKEGATREQIRDIISIAGLIGKTGILGASFRVMNKAIPEDE
;
A
#
# COMPACT_ATOMS: atom_id res chain seq x y z
N MET A 1 -1.29 28.62 12.67
CA MET A 1 -0.76 29.08 11.37
C MET A 1 -0.99 30.58 11.22
N ASN A 2 -0.16 31.27 10.43
CA ASN A 2 -0.45 32.67 10.09
C ASN A 2 -1.60 32.74 9.07
N ARG A 3 -2.15 33.93 8.87
CA ARG A 3 -3.31 34.15 8.00
C ARG A 3 -3.03 33.82 6.53
N GLU A 4 -1.84 34.15 6.05
CA GLU A 4 -1.42 33.87 4.68
C GLU A 4 -1.39 32.37 4.39
N THR A 5 -0.79 31.58 5.28
CA THR A 5 -0.76 30.11 5.16
C THR A 5 -2.17 29.52 5.22
N GLN A 6 -3.06 30.07 6.05
CA GLN A 6 -4.45 29.60 6.10
C GLN A 6 -5.16 29.84 4.76
N THR A 7 -5.00 31.02 4.15
CA THR A 7 -5.55 31.31 2.82
C THR A 7 -5.04 30.33 1.77
N THR A 8 -3.73 30.03 1.75
CA THR A 8 -3.17 29.06 0.79
C THR A 8 -3.75 27.66 0.96
N ILE A 9 -3.98 27.20 2.20
CA ILE A 9 -4.64 25.91 2.46
C ILE A 9 -6.08 25.94 1.95
N ASP A 10 -6.82 26.99 2.27
CA ASP A 10 -8.23 27.11 1.87
C ASP A 10 -8.37 27.09 0.34
N GLU A 11 -7.49 27.80 -0.37
CA GLU A 11 -7.40 27.81 -1.84
C GLU A 11 -7.07 26.42 -2.42
N PHE A 12 -6.11 25.70 -1.84
CA PHE A 12 -5.77 24.34 -2.25
C PHE A 12 -6.96 23.37 -2.09
N LEU A 13 -7.74 23.54 -1.03
CA LEU A 13 -8.86 22.67 -0.69
C LEU A 13 -10.17 22.97 -1.43
N VAL A 14 -10.23 24.04 -2.25
CA VAL A 14 -11.46 24.42 -3.00
C VAL A 14 -11.97 23.26 -3.85
N GLY A 15 -11.08 22.54 -4.54
CA GLY A 15 -11.42 21.44 -5.45
C GLY A 15 -11.39 20.04 -4.82
N LYS A 16 -11.29 19.94 -3.48
CA LYS A 16 -11.03 18.65 -2.81
C LYS A 16 -12.07 17.58 -3.11
N GLU A 17 -13.35 17.93 -3.25
CA GLU A 17 -14.43 16.97 -3.51
C GLU A 17 -14.22 16.28 -4.87
N ASP A 18 -13.99 17.06 -5.91
CA ASP A 18 -13.72 16.55 -7.26
C ASP A 18 -12.48 15.67 -7.29
N VAL A 19 -11.42 16.07 -6.57
CA VAL A 19 -10.19 15.27 -6.46
C VAL A 19 -10.47 13.96 -5.73
N CYS A 20 -11.21 14.00 -4.61
CA CYS A 20 -11.59 12.80 -3.89
C CYS A 20 -12.41 11.86 -4.80
N ASP A 21 -13.31 12.38 -5.65
CA ASP A 21 -14.12 11.57 -6.55
C ASP A 21 -13.26 10.94 -7.63
N GLY A 22 -12.35 11.72 -8.22
CA GLY A 22 -11.36 11.22 -9.18
C GLY A 22 -10.49 10.10 -8.61
N ILE A 23 -10.04 10.22 -7.35
CA ILE A 23 -9.28 9.16 -6.66
C ILE A 23 -10.11 7.88 -6.55
N MET A 24 -11.37 7.99 -6.12
CA MET A 24 -12.27 6.84 -5.97
C MET A 24 -12.50 6.12 -7.30
N ASP A 25 -12.67 6.88 -8.38
CA ASP A 25 -12.84 6.36 -9.73
C ASP A 25 -11.57 5.69 -10.27
N ASP A 26 -10.39 6.28 -10.03
CA ASP A 26 -9.10 5.67 -10.42
C ASP A 26 -8.90 4.31 -9.76
N PHE A 27 -9.13 4.22 -8.44
CA PHE A 27 -9.04 2.95 -7.73
C PHE A 27 -10.01 1.91 -8.27
N LYS A 28 -11.24 2.32 -8.62
CA LYS A 28 -12.23 1.42 -9.24
C LYS A 28 -11.77 0.92 -10.60
N GLN A 29 -11.17 1.77 -11.43
CA GLN A 29 -10.70 1.40 -12.76
C GLN A 29 -9.48 0.47 -12.69
N THR A 30 -8.53 0.79 -11.81
CA THR A 30 -7.29 0.06 -11.61
C THR A 30 -7.56 -1.31 -10.96
N LEU A 31 -8.24 -1.32 -9.81
CA LEU A 31 -8.44 -2.52 -8.99
C LEU A 31 -9.71 -3.30 -9.35
N GLY A 32 -10.59 -2.74 -10.20
CA GLY A 32 -11.89 -3.30 -10.54
C GLY A 32 -12.95 -3.17 -9.43
N VAL A 33 -12.57 -2.62 -8.27
CA VAL A 33 -13.45 -2.39 -7.11
C VAL A 33 -12.94 -1.19 -6.33
N VAL A 34 -13.83 -0.45 -5.69
CA VAL A 34 -13.45 0.54 -4.67
C VAL A 34 -13.21 -0.20 -3.35
N PRO A 35 -12.00 -0.20 -2.78
CA PRO A 35 -11.76 -0.79 -1.47
C PRO A 35 -12.69 -0.16 -0.42
N PHE A 36 -13.27 -1.00 0.46
CA PHE A 36 -14.30 -0.57 1.41
C PHE A 36 -13.86 0.57 2.35
N ILE A 37 -12.55 0.71 2.56
CA ILE A 37 -11.97 1.75 3.41
C ILE A 37 -12.06 3.13 2.77
N LEU A 38 -12.00 3.25 1.44
CA LEU A 38 -11.95 4.57 0.79
C LEU A 38 -13.24 5.39 0.98
N PRO A 39 -14.47 4.84 0.87
CA PRO A 39 -15.68 5.58 1.21
C PRO A 39 -15.68 6.12 2.64
N ILE A 40 -15.16 5.35 3.59
CA ILE A 40 -15.08 5.75 5.01
C ILE A 40 -14.07 6.89 5.18
N LEU A 41 -12.90 6.80 4.53
CA LEU A 41 -11.91 7.88 4.56
C LEU A 41 -12.45 9.16 3.91
N ARG A 42 -13.20 9.02 2.82
CA ARG A 42 -13.83 10.14 2.11
C ARG A 42 -14.80 10.95 2.97
N GLU A 43 -15.40 10.36 4.01
CA GLU A 43 -16.25 11.11 4.96
C GLU A 43 -15.52 12.32 5.59
N ARG A 44 -14.18 12.36 5.52
CA ARG A 44 -13.34 13.51 5.86
C ARG A 44 -12.55 14.00 4.63
N PRO A 45 -13.17 14.74 3.70
CA PRO A 45 -12.57 15.11 2.42
C PRO A 45 -11.29 15.94 2.58
N ASP A 46 -11.24 16.82 3.59
CA ASP A 46 -10.06 17.63 3.91
C ASP A 46 -8.82 16.78 4.20
N SER A 47 -8.99 15.61 4.83
CA SER A 47 -7.88 14.70 5.13
C SER A 47 -7.67 13.69 4.02
N PHE A 48 -8.76 13.20 3.42
CA PHE A 48 -8.70 12.18 2.39
C PHE A 48 -7.99 12.67 1.13
N VAL A 49 -8.21 13.92 0.71
CA VAL A 49 -7.57 14.46 -0.50
C VAL A 49 -6.04 14.36 -0.43
N PHE A 50 -5.43 14.63 0.73
CA PHE A 50 -3.97 14.55 0.88
C PHE A 50 -3.47 13.10 0.89
N ASN A 51 -4.09 12.26 1.71
CA ASN A 51 -3.68 10.86 1.83
C ASN A 51 -3.92 10.10 0.52
N GLY A 52 -5.10 10.28 -0.07
CA GLY A 52 -5.49 9.64 -1.33
C GLY A 52 -4.65 10.08 -2.52
N LEU A 53 -4.27 11.36 -2.62
CA LEU A 53 -3.30 11.80 -3.64
C LEU A 53 -1.93 11.14 -3.43
N GLY A 54 -1.44 11.13 -2.18
CA GLY A 54 -0.18 10.47 -1.83
C GLY A 54 -0.18 8.99 -2.19
N ASP A 55 -1.26 8.28 -1.86
CA ASP A 55 -1.45 6.87 -2.18
C ASP A 55 -1.50 6.66 -3.70
N LEU A 56 -2.25 7.49 -4.42
CA LEU A 56 -2.39 7.40 -5.89
C LEU A 56 -1.04 7.56 -6.60
N TYR A 57 -0.22 8.55 -6.22
CA TYR A 57 1.12 8.70 -6.78
C TYR A 57 2.07 7.57 -6.38
N THR A 58 1.97 7.10 -5.13
CA THR A 58 2.78 5.98 -4.63
C THR A 58 2.47 4.69 -5.38
N PHE A 59 1.21 4.45 -5.69
CA PHE A 59 0.75 3.28 -6.45
C PHE A 59 0.81 3.46 -7.96
N ASN A 60 1.10 4.65 -8.49
CA ASN A 60 1.32 4.89 -9.92
C ASN A 60 2.71 5.48 -10.20
N PRO A 61 3.79 4.77 -9.81
CA PRO A 61 5.15 5.25 -10.07
C PRO A 61 5.45 5.24 -11.57
N THR A 62 6.14 6.26 -12.06
CA THR A 62 6.54 6.36 -13.48
C THR A 62 7.72 5.46 -13.84
N SER A 63 8.40 4.89 -12.85
CA SER A 63 9.61 4.07 -13.01
C SER A 63 9.35 2.57 -13.15
N MET A 64 8.11 2.10 -12.98
CA MET A 64 7.77 0.68 -13.01
C MET A 64 6.48 0.45 -13.80
N ASP A 65 6.39 -0.68 -14.50
CA ASP A 65 5.14 -1.10 -15.14
C ASP A 65 4.10 -1.55 -14.09
N ARG A 66 2.81 -1.54 -14.49
CA ARG A 66 1.70 -1.84 -13.59
C ARG A 66 1.80 -3.25 -13.00
N LYS A 67 2.21 -4.24 -13.82
CA LYS A 67 2.40 -5.62 -13.37
C LYS A 67 3.41 -5.69 -12.22
N THR A 68 4.54 -4.99 -12.33
CA THR A 68 5.58 -4.95 -11.32
C THR A 68 5.09 -4.31 -10.03
N VAL A 69 4.36 -3.20 -10.14
CA VAL A 69 3.74 -2.52 -8.99
C VAL A 69 2.78 -3.45 -8.25
N GLU A 70 1.90 -4.13 -8.96
CA GLU A 70 0.93 -5.05 -8.33
C GLU A 70 1.61 -6.27 -7.71
N LEU A 71 2.64 -6.82 -8.35
CA LEU A 71 3.42 -7.92 -7.78
C LEU A 71 4.16 -7.50 -6.50
N ALA A 72 4.68 -6.27 -6.44
CA ALA A 72 5.23 -5.70 -5.22
C ALA A 72 4.17 -5.52 -4.13
N ALA A 73 2.97 -5.04 -4.49
CA ALA A 73 1.85 -4.90 -3.57
C ALA A 73 1.38 -6.25 -3.01
N VAL A 74 1.33 -7.31 -3.83
CA VAL A 74 1.06 -8.69 -3.39
C VAL A 74 2.10 -9.14 -2.37
N SER A 75 3.38 -8.91 -2.63
CA SER A 75 4.47 -9.26 -1.69
C SER A 75 4.30 -8.55 -0.34
N ALA A 76 4.06 -7.23 -0.38
CA ALA A 76 3.87 -6.42 0.82
C ALA A 76 2.64 -6.86 1.62
N ALA A 77 1.49 -7.03 0.96
CA ALA A 77 0.26 -7.47 1.60
C ALA A 77 0.38 -8.86 2.24
N ALA A 78 1.06 -9.79 1.56
CA ALA A 78 1.35 -11.12 2.10
C ALA A 78 2.27 -11.06 3.33
N ALA A 79 3.32 -10.22 3.28
CA ALA A 79 4.28 -10.08 4.38
C ALA A 79 3.65 -9.53 5.66
N VAL A 80 2.64 -8.65 5.56
CA VAL A 80 1.95 -8.05 6.71
C VAL A 80 0.63 -8.76 7.10
N GLY A 81 0.24 -9.82 6.39
CA GLY A 81 -1.00 -10.55 6.67
C GLY A 81 -2.28 -9.76 6.36
N ALA A 82 -2.25 -8.88 5.35
CA ALA A 82 -3.40 -8.07 4.96
C ALA A 82 -4.26 -8.77 3.90
N ASP A 83 -5.09 -9.73 4.31
CA ASP A 83 -5.87 -10.59 3.41
C ASP A 83 -6.75 -9.84 2.41
N ALA A 84 -7.40 -8.75 2.85
CA ALA A 84 -8.23 -7.92 1.98
C ALA A 84 -7.41 -7.26 0.86
N CYS A 85 -6.25 -6.68 1.22
CA CYS A 85 -5.33 -6.08 0.26
C CYS A 85 -4.75 -7.15 -0.68
N LEU A 86 -4.32 -8.27 -0.11
CA LEU A 86 -3.74 -9.38 -0.87
C LEU A 86 -4.70 -9.87 -1.96
N LYS A 87 -5.98 -10.05 -1.62
CA LYS A 87 -7.01 -10.48 -2.58
C LYS A 87 -7.21 -9.48 -3.72
N VAL A 88 -7.20 -8.18 -3.43
CA VAL A 88 -7.41 -7.13 -4.45
C VAL A 88 -6.19 -7.03 -5.37
N HIS A 89 -4.99 -6.98 -4.81
CA HIS A 89 -3.75 -6.87 -5.59
C HIS A 89 -3.42 -8.14 -6.39
N ILE A 90 -3.80 -9.34 -5.90
CA ILE A 90 -3.71 -10.57 -6.71
C ILE A 90 -4.56 -10.44 -7.98
N ARG A 91 -5.78 -9.92 -7.87
CA ARG A 91 -6.68 -9.75 -9.03
C ARG A 91 -6.16 -8.71 -10.00
N ALA A 92 -5.65 -7.59 -9.48
CA ALA A 92 -5.04 -6.55 -10.31
C ALA A 92 -3.77 -7.07 -11.02
N ALA A 93 -2.89 -7.79 -10.32
CA ALA A 93 -1.71 -8.41 -10.93
C ALA A 93 -2.09 -9.38 -12.07
N LEU A 94 -3.12 -10.21 -11.88
CA LEU A 94 -3.62 -11.12 -12.92
C LEU A 94 -4.16 -10.36 -14.14
N LYS A 95 -4.86 -9.24 -13.92
CA LYS A 95 -5.37 -8.37 -14.99
C LYS A 95 -4.23 -7.78 -15.83
N GLU A 96 -3.10 -7.47 -15.19
CA GLU A 96 -1.87 -7.00 -15.84
C GLU A 96 -1.01 -8.14 -16.43
N GLY A 97 -1.54 -9.37 -16.48
CA GLY A 97 -0.88 -10.51 -17.10
C GLY A 97 0.16 -11.21 -16.21
N ALA A 98 0.10 -11.06 -14.89
CA ALA A 98 0.82 -11.94 -13.98
C ALA A 98 0.29 -13.38 -14.07
N THR A 99 1.18 -14.37 -13.94
CA THR A 99 0.78 -15.77 -13.88
C THR A 99 0.55 -16.24 -12.45
N ARG A 100 -0.15 -17.37 -12.30
CA ARG A 100 -0.34 -18.02 -11.00
C ARG A 100 0.99 -18.40 -10.36
N GLU A 101 1.96 -18.81 -11.16
CA GLU A 101 3.31 -19.19 -10.73
C GLU A 101 4.05 -17.96 -10.18
N GLN A 102 4.00 -16.82 -10.87
CA GLN A 102 4.60 -15.57 -10.39
C GLN A 102 4.01 -15.16 -9.03
N ILE A 103 2.68 -15.24 -8.88
CA ILE A 103 2.00 -14.92 -7.62
C ILE A 103 2.42 -15.88 -6.50
N ARG A 104 2.45 -17.19 -6.77
CA ARG A 104 2.91 -18.21 -5.80
C ARG A 104 4.34 -17.94 -5.35
N ASP A 105 5.23 -17.64 -6.29
CA ASP A 105 6.65 -17.44 -6.00
C ASP A 105 6.86 -16.16 -5.19
N ILE A 106 6.13 -15.09 -5.50
CA ILE A 106 6.14 -13.84 -4.71
C ILE A 106 5.63 -14.04 -3.28
N ILE A 107 4.50 -14.74 -3.10
CA ILE A 107 3.99 -15.05 -1.76
C ILE A 107 5.00 -15.89 -0.97
N SER A 108 5.67 -16.84 -1.65
CA SER A 108 6.72 -17.66 -1.02
C SER A 108 7.93 -16.83 -0.60
N ILE A 109 8.34 -15.86 -1.43
CA ILE A 109 9.39 -14.89 -1.09
C ILE A 109 8.98 -14.05 0.13
N ALA A 110 7.76 -13.51 0.14
CA ALA A 110 7.25 -12.74 1.28
C ALA A 110 7.27 -13.57 2.58
N GLY A 111 6.84 -14.84 2.52
CA GLY A 111 6.89 -15.76 3.65
C GLY A 111 8.33 -16.06 4.12
N LEU A 112 9.28 -16.20 3.21
CA LEU A 112 10.70 -16.36 3.56
C LEU A 112 11.22 -15.14 4.32
N ILE A 113 10.94 -13.92 3.84
CA ILE A 113 11.35 -12.67 4.51
C ILE A 113 10.70 -12.54 5.89
N GLY A 114 9.41 -12.86 6.02
CA GLY A 114 8.74 -12.89 7.32
C GLY A 114 9.40 -13.86 8.30
N LYS A 115 9.70 -15.09 7.85
CA LYS A 115 10.40 -16.11 8.65
C LYS A 115 11.77 -15.61 9.13
N THR A 116 12.60 -15.06 8.22
CA THR A 116 13.95 -14.61 8.58
C THR A 116 13.93 -13.35 9.45
N GLY A 117 12.92 -12.49 9.29
CA GLY A 117 12.70 -11.34 10.18
C GLY A 117 12.49 -11.78 11.63
N ILE A 118 11.62 -12.77 11.85
CA ILE A 118 11.37 -13.36 13.18
C ILE A 118 12.66 -14.00 13.72
N LEU A 119 13.23 -14.96 12.99
CA LEU A 119 14.40 -15.72 13.48
C LEU A 119 15.60 -14.80 13.74
N GLY A 120 15.90 -13.88 12.84
CA GLY A 120 17.02 -12.96 12.99
C GLY A 120 16.86 -12.03 14.19
N ALA A 121 15.66 -11.52 14.44
CA ALA A 121 15.38 -10.72 15.63
C ALA A 121 15.52 -11.55 16.91
N SER A 122 14.92 -12.74 16.95
CA SER A 122 14.96 -13.65 18.11
C SER A 122 16.38 -14.09 18.45
N PHE A 123 17.18 -14.51 17.46
CA PHE A 123 18.56 -14.94 17.72
C PHE A 123 19.47 -13.80 18.16
N ARG A 124 19.24 -12.55 17.70
CA ARG A 124 19.95 -11.39 18.24
C ARG A 124 19.65 -11.14 19.71
N VAL A 125 18.42 -11.36 20.15
CA VAL A 125 18.05 -11.26 21.57
C VAL A 125 18.69 -12.39 22.36
N MET A 126 18.59 -13.62 21.86
CA MET A 126 19.19 -14.81 22.47
C MET A 126 20.70 -14.64 22.71
N ASN A 127 21.45 -14.22 21.69
CA ASN A 127 22.90 -14.03 21.80
C ASN A 127 23.30 -12.96 22.82
N LYS A 128 22.42 -11.99 23.12
CA LYS A 128 22.67 -11.00 24.17
C LYS A 128 22.32 -11.51 25.57
N ALA A 129 21.45 -12.52 25.66
CA ALA A 129 20.93 -13.05 26.92
C ALA A 129 21.73 -14.25 27.44
N ILE A 130 22.33 -15.03 26.55
CA ILE A 130 23.23 -16.13 26.90
C ILE A 130 24.64 -15.55 27.04
N PRO A 131 25.27 -15.61 28.24
CA PRO A 131 26.66 -15.23 28.40
C PRO A 131 27.52 -16.08 27.45
N GLU A 132 28.50 -15.47 26.77
CA GLU A 132 29.52 -16.27 26.10
C GLU A 132 30.27 -17.06 27.19
N ASP A 133 30.36 -18.38 27.04
CA ASP A 133 31.22 -19.20 27.88
C ASP A 133 32.67 -18.68 27.69
N GLU A 134 33.30 -18.21 28.77
CA GLU A 134 34.74 -17.82 28.79
C GLU A 134 35.67 -19.00 28.45
#